data_AF-A0A485MAL9-F1
#
_entry.id   AF-A0A485MAL9-F1
#
_cell.length_a   1.000
_cell.length_b   1.000
_cell.length_c   1.000
_cell.angle_alpha   90.00
_cell.angle_beta   90.00
_cell.angle_gamma   90.00
#
_symmetry.space_group_name_H-M   'P 1'
#
loop_
_entity.id
_entity.type
_entity.pdbx_description
1 polymer ?
#
loop_
_entity_poly.entity_id
_entity_poly.type
_entity_poly.pdbx_seq_one_letter_code
_entity_poly.pdbx_strand_id
1 'polypeptide(L)'
;MNCGLPPAKRQKVMTIMNTRRESGSAALNVLLINHRAEAMERQKKVIADNTCASKINTCRPGLSVVEATRNFIPDFVILQTGGCSIYCLDTVDQLIEKNPQVYILLIAESEDQELLERALDAGVDDFISGMPSDSELILRVKMGLRCAAQNERRFGAVNAPAEREETPAMPGLLAAGIKVAGNVIFGVLVLFMAVMAFFLVQSKYSGEVPSVFGYRVYMVLSGSMSPTFDTGSVVFVRPEDPAIIRKGDIITFSGEGSDMLTTHRVVDVQNEEGLKFITRGDANNVDDPKPVPAENVVGRVHGSLPYLGYLMGFAQTRRGLIFLVFIPGVLVILFELRNIFKYMRETDQERKTGRDGEENPAKKAPQYMPPPT
;
A
#
# COMPACT_ATOMS: atom_id res chain seq x y z
N MET A 1 30.39 11.84 -5.01
CA MET A 1 29.01 12.20 -4.63
C MET A 1 28.13 10.98 -4.81
N ASN A 2 27.39 10.63 -3.77
CA ASN A 2 26.68 9.36 -3.64
C ASN A 2 25.31 9.46 -4.32
N CYS A 3 25.22 9.17 -5.62
CA CYS A 3 23.95 9.17 -6.35
C CYS A 3 23.23 7.83 -6.18
N GLY A 4 22.75 7.56 -4.97
CA GLY A 4 21.86 6.44 -4.70
C GLY A 4 20.44 6.75 -5.16
N LEU A 5 19.86 5.91 -6.02
CA LEU A 5 18.42 5.96 -6.32
C LEU A 5 17.58 5.82 -5.04
N PRO A 6 16.48 6.60 -4.91
CA PRO A 6 15.62 6.59 -3.73
C PRO A 6 14.99 5.21 -3.49
N PRO A 7 14.74 4.84 -2.21
CA PRO A 7 14.39 3.46 -1.80
C PRO A 7 13.13 2.90 -2.49
N ALA A 8 12.15 3.75 -2.81
CA ALA A 8 10.94 3.34 -3.53
C ALA A 8 11.19 2.94 -5.00
N LYS A 9 12.23 3.49 -5.65
CA LYS A 9 12.62 3.12 -7.02
C LYS A 9 13.40 1.78 -7.05
N ARG A 10 14.21 1.49 -6.03
CA ARG A 10 14.99 0.24 -5.90
C ARG A 10 14.11 -1.01 -5.79
N GLN A 11 13.01 -0.91 -5.05
CA GLN A 11 12.11 -2.05 -4.82
C GLN A 11 11.31 -2.44 -6.07
N LYS A 12 11.03 -1.46 -6.94
CA LYS A 12 10.34 -1.68 -8.22
C LYS A 12 11.27 -2.33 -9.25
N VAL A 13 12.55 -1.96 -9.28
CA VAL A 13 13.58 -2.59 -10.12
C VAL A 13 13.86 -4.03 -9.68
N MET A 14 13.97 -4.29 -8.37
CA MET A 14 14.16 -5.65 -7.83
C MET A 14 13.00 -6.60 -8.10
N THR A 15 11.76 -6.11 -8.08
CA THR A 15 10.57 -6.93 -8.34
C THR A 15 10.51 -7.40 -9.78
N ILE A 16 10.95 -6.57 -10.74
CA ILE A 16 10.89 -6.91 -12.17
C ILE A 16 12.02 -7.89 -12.56
N MET A 17 13.17 -7.85 -11.87
CA MET A 17 14.24 -8.83 -12.09
C MET A 17 13.87 -10.23 -11.59
N ASN A 18 13.00 -10.34 -10.56
CA ASN A 18 12.60 -11.63 -9.99
C ASN A 18 11.64 -12.41 -10.90
N THR A 19 10.80 -11.74 -11.70
CA THR A 19 9.91 -12.38 -12.69
C THR A 19 10.64 -13.02 -13.86
N ARG A 20 11.94 -12.74 -14.02
CA ARG A 20 12.77 -13.26 -15.12
C ARG A 20 13.39 -14.63 -14.83
N ARG A 21 13.42 -15.05 -13.56
CA ARG A 21 14.10 -16.28 -13.10
C ARG A 21 13.35 -17.58 -13.43
N GLU A 22 12.06 -17.51 -13.77
CA GLU A 22 11.23 -18.72 -13.97
C GLU A 22 11.29 -19.29 -15.41
N SER A 23 11.93 -18.59 -16.36
CA SER A 23 12.05 -19.05 -17.75
C SER A 23 13.49 -19.45 -18.05
N GLY A 24 13.79 -20.75 -17.89
CA GLY A 24 15.07 -21.33 -18.28
C GLY A 24 15.36 -21.12 -19.78
N SER A 25 16.60 -20.71 -20.07
CA SER A 25 17.09 -20.05 -21.31
C SER A 25 16.93 -18.53 -21.27
N ALA A 26 18.01 -17.82 -20.93
CA ALA A 26 18.04 -16.35 -20.86
C ALA A 26 17.83 -15.74 -22.25
N ALA A 27 16.55 -15.62 -22.61
CA ALA A 27 16.09 -15.01 -23.83
C ALA A 27 16.35 -13.50 -23.78
N LEU A 28 17.33 -13.03 -24.56
CA LEU A 28 17.63 -11.59 -24.61
C LEU A 28 16.50 -10.84 -25.31
N ASN A 29 16.10 -9.75 -24.67
CA ASN A 29 15.09 -8.82 -25.13
C ASN A 29 15.76 -7.69 -25.92
N VAL A 30 15.53 -7.66 -27.23
CA VAL A 30 16.07 -6.63 -28.12
C VAL A 30 15.00 -5.58 -28.41
N LEU A 31 15.35 -4.30 -28.31
CA LEU A 31 14.51 -3.19 -28.74
C LEU A 31 15.17 -2.41 -29.86
N LEU A 32 14.49 -2.31 -31.00
CA LEU A 32 14.91 -1.49 -32.12
C LEU A 32 14.09 -0.20 -32.17
N ILE A 33 14.78 0.93 -32.03
CA ILE A 33 14.21 2.27 -32.00
C ILE A 33 14.66 3.00 -33.26
N ASN A 34 13.75 3.31 -34.17
CA ASN A 34 14.08 3.98 -35.42
C ASN A 34 12.91 4.88 -35.89
N HIS A 35 13.21 6.07 -36.41
CA HIS A 35 12.19 6.97 -36.97
C HIS A 35 11.64 6.48 -38.32
N ARG A 36 12.43 5.72 -39.08
CA ARG A 36 12.06 5.23 -40.42
C ARG A 36 11.57 3.79 -40.36
N ALA A 37 10.29 3.57 -40.64
CA ALA A 37 9.65 2.24 -40.57
C ALA A 37 10.28 1.22 -41.55
N GLU A 38 10.65 1.65 -42.75
CA GLU A 38 11.27 0.78 -43.76
C GLU A 38 12.67 0.31 -43.32
N ALA A 39 13.47 1.22 -42.77
CA ALA A 39 14.79 0.89 -42.23
C ALA A 39 14.69 -0.04 -41.02
N MET A 40 13.72 0.20 -40.15
CA MET A 40 13.42 -0.63 -38.99
C MET A 40 13.08 -2.08 -39.36
N GLU A 41 12.21 -2.29 -40.35
CA GLU A 41 11.82 -3.64 -40.76
C GLU A 41 12.96 -4.37 -41.47
N ARG A 42 13.76 -3.66 -42.29
CA ARG A 42 15.00 -4.20 -42.87
C ARG A 42 15.98 -4.64 -41.78
N GLN A 43 16.28 -3.78 -40.81
CA GLN A 43 17.19 -4.07 -39.71
C GLN A 43 16.70 -5.26 -38.89
N LYS A 44 15.41 -5.28 -38.53
CA LYS A 44 14.78 -6.39 -37.81
C LYS A 44 14.95 -7.71 -38.55
N LYS A 45 14.74 -7.74 -39.87
CA LYS A 45 14.94 -8.95 -40.70
C LYS A 45 16.40 -9.39 -40.70
N VAL A 46 17.34 -8.48 -40.97
CA VAL A 46 18.78 -8.78 -40.98
C VAL A 46 19.24 -9.35 -39.63
N ILE A 47 18.77 -8.78 -38.52
CA ILE A 47 19.10 -9.25 -37.17
C ILE A 47 18.47 -10.61 -36.90
N ALA A 48 17.19 -10.81 -37.22
CA ALA A 48 16.49 -12.07 -37.01
C ALA A 48 17.14 -13.23 -37.79
N ASP A 49 17.58 -12.98 -39.03
CA ASP A 49 18.18 -14.01 -39.89
C ASP A 49 19.60 -14.39 -39.46
N ASN A 50 20.29 -13.53 -38.69
CA ASN A 50 21.72 -13.68 -38.39
C ASN A 50 22.06 -13.80 -36.90
N THR A 51 21.07 -13.70 -36.01
CA THR A 51 21.28 -13.73 -34.56
C THR A 51 20.26 -14.64 -33.87
N CYS A 52 20.66 -15.27 -32.75
CA CYS A 52 19.77 -16.11 -31.95
C CYS A 52 18.93 -15.29 -30.95
N ALA A 53 18.66 -14.01 -31.24
CA ALA A 53 17.92 -13.13 -30.34
C ALA A 53 16.49 -13.65 -30.15
N SER A 54 16.07 -13.83 -28.90
CA SER A 54 14.85 -14.55 -28.57
C SER A 54 13.57 -13.71 -28.75
N LYS A 55 13.68 -12.38 -28.64
CA LYS A 55 12.56 -11.46 -28.88
C LYS A 55 13.03 -10.10 -29.36
N ILE A 56 12.69 -9.74 -30.60
CA ILE A 56 12.98 -8.42 -31.19
C ILE A 56 11.69 -7.61 -31.22
N ASN A 57 11.62 -6.58 -30.39
CA ASN A 57 10.56 -5.59 -30.40
C ASN A 57 11.04 -4.34 -31.15
N THR A 58 10.09 -3.63 -31.75
CA THR A 58 10.38 -2.40 -32.50
C THR A 58 9.46 -1.28 -32.05
N CYS A 59 9.96 -0.04 -32.01
CA CYS A 59 9.13 1.12 -31.73
C CYS A 59 9.69 2.39 -32.36
N ARG A 60 8.81 3.38 -32.54
CA ARG A 60 9.24 4.74 -32.91
C ARG A 60 9.80 5.48 -31.69
N PRO A 61 10.68 6.47 -31.88
CA PRO A 61 11.22 7.27 -30.79
C PRO A 61 10.15 8.12 -30.08
N GLY A 62 10.51 8.66 -28.91
CA GLY A 62 9.62 9.50 -28.10
C GLY A 62 8.71 8.69 -27.17
N LEU A 63 7.44 9.11 -27.02
CA LEU A 63 6.52 8.56 -26.02
C LEU A 63 6.24 7.05 -26.20
N SER A 64 6.36 6.55 -27.44
CA SER A 64 6.22 5.12 -27.74
C SER A 64 7.31 4.25 -27.11
N VAL A 65 8.49 4.80 -26.81
CA VAL A 65 9.55 4.10 -26.05
C VAL A 65 9.11 3.92 -24.60
N VAL A 66 8.50 4.95 -23.99
CA VAL A 66 7.99 4.88 -22.61
C VAL A 66 6.90 3.82 -22.47
N GLU A 67 6.00 3.76 -23.45
CA GLU A 67 4.92 2.79 -23.49
C GLU A 67 5.45 1.36 -23.72
N ALA A 68 6.31 1.18 -24.73
CA ALA A 68 6.93 -0.10 -25.01
C ALA A 68 7.71 -0.61 -23.80
N THR A 69 8.49 0.25 -23.15
CA THR A 69 9.32 -0.12 -21.99
C THR A 69 8.55 -0.17 -20.66
N ARG A 70 7.22 0.00 -20.67
CA ARG A 70 6.39 -0.08 -19.45
C ARG A 70 6.23 -1.51 -18.95
N ASN A 71 6.08 -2.45 -19.88
CA ASN A 71 5.83 -3.87 -19.62
C ASN A 71 6.95 -4.77 -20.17
N PHE A 72 7.98 -4.18 -20.75
CA PHE A 72 9.09 -4.86 -21.41
C PHE A 72 10.40 -4.17 -21.05
N ILE A 73 11.38 -4.93 -20.57
CA ILE A 73 12.71 -4.40 -20.24
C ILE A 73 13.70 -4.94 -21.27
N PRO A 74 14.29 -4.08 -22.12
CA PRO A 74 15.31 -4.51 -23.07
C PRO A 74 16.66 -4.77 -22.40
N ASP A 75 17.37 -5.79 -22.89
CA ASP A 75 18.76 -6.09 -22.56
C ASP A 75 19.73 -5.45 -23.55
N PHE A 76 19.26 -5.28 -24.77
CA PHE A 76 20.00 -4.70 -25.86
C PHE A 76 19.10 -3.76 -26.65
N VAL A 77 19.55 -2.55 -26.89
CA VAL A 77 18.80 -1.51 -27.60
C VAL A 77 19.62 -1.06 -28.80
N ILE A 78 18.97 -1.01 -29.96
CA ILE A 78 19.51 -0.33 -31.15
C ILE A 78 18.74 0.97 -31.29
N LEU A 79 19.44 2.09 -31.13
CA LEU A 79 18.87 3.43 -31.19
C LEU A 79 19.35 4.13 -32.45
N GLN A 80 18.47 4.37 -33.42
CA GLN A 80 18.79 5.16 -34.61
C GLN A 80 18.16 6.55 -34.52
N THR A 81 19.00 7.57 -34.57
CA THR A 81 18.59 8.98 -34.47
C THR A 81 18.53 9.63 -35.84
N GLY A 82 17.41 10.29 -36.16
CA GLY A 82 17.31 11.13 -37.36
C GLY A 82 17.70 12.57 -37.04
N GLY A 83 18.68 13.12 -37.75
CA GLY A 83 19.08 14.54 -37.73
C GLY A 83 18.75 15.39 -36.49
N CYS A 84 19.55 15.21 -35.42
CA CYS A 84 19.63 16.05 -34.21
C CYS A 84 18.44 15.98 -33.22
N SER A 85 18.73 15.92 -31.91
CA SER A 85 18.01 16.59 -30.80
C SER A 85 18.20 15.89 -29.44
N ILE A 86 18.14 16.69 -28.37
CA ILE A 86 18.02 16.39 -26.93
C ILE A 86 17.26 15.08 -26.60
N TYR A 87 16.26 14.72 -27.42
CA TYR A 87 15.49 13.49 -27.30
C TYR A 87 16.31 12.19 -27.31
N CYS A 88 17.48 12.16 -27.95
CA CYS A 88 18.35 10.98 -27.95
C CYS A 88 18.89 10.70 -26.55
N LEU A 89 19.49 11.72 -25.92
CA LEU A 89 20.06 11.59 -24.57
C LEU A 89 18.95 11.33 -23.54
N ASP A 90 17.80 12.01 -23.66
CA ASP A 90 16.64 11.72 -22.81
C ASP A 90 16.16 10.27 -22.92
N THR A 91 16.26 9.67 -24.12
CA THR A 91 15.90 8.27 -24.34
C THR A 91 16.92 7.33 -23.71
N VAL A 92 18.21 7.65 -23.84
CA VAL A 92 19.31 6.90 -23.20
C VAL A 92 19.15 6.91 -21.68
N ASP A 93 18.93 8.09 -21.08
CA ASP A 93 18.71 8.23 -19.64
C ASP A 93 17.52 7.39 -19.15
N GLN A 94 16.40 7.39 -19.90
CA GLN A 94 15.22 6.60 -19.56
C GLN A 94 15.46 5.08 -19.65
N LEU A 95 16.26 4.64 -20.64
CA LEU A 95 16.60 3.23 -20.81
C LEU A 95 17.52 2.77 -19.68
N ILE A 96 18.53 3.57 -19.32
CA ILE A 96 19.45 3.28 -18.22
C ILE A 96 18.73 3.32 -16.87
N GLU A 97 17.80 4.26 -16.65
CA GLU A 97 17.01 4.30 -15.42
C GLU A 97 16.17 3.02 -15.24
N LYS A 98 15.66 2.46 -16.34
CA LYS A 98 14.87 1.22 -16.32
C LYS A 98 15.73 -0.03 -16.20
N ASN A 99 16.85 -0.07 -16.89
CA ASN A 99 17.81 -1.17 -16.83
C ASN A 99 19.23 -0.62 -16.89
N PRO A 100 19.92 -0.48 -15.73
CA PRO A 100 21.29 0.04 -15.69
C PRO A 100 22.32 -0.84 -16.41
N GLN A 101 21.95 -2.05 -16.84
CA GLN A 101 22.80 -2.99 -17.55
C GLN A 101 22.41 -3.16 -19.02
N VAL A 102 21.46 -2.34 -19.50
CA VAL A 102 21.08 -2.35 -20.91
C VAL A 102 22.29 -2.00 -21.76
N TYR A 103 22.54 -2.79 -22.80
CA TYR A 103 23.56 -2.47 -23.78
C TYR A 103 22.94 -1.62 -24.89
N ILE A 104 23.46 -0.43 -25.14
CA ILE A 104 22.91 0.52 -26.11
C ILE A 104 23.87 0.67 -27.29
N LEU A 105 23.42 0.27 -28.49
CA LEU A 105 24.08 0.52 -29.77
C LEU A 105 23.41 1.72 -30.46
N LEU A 106 24.13 2.82 -30.61
CA LEU A 106 23.68 4.03 -31.31
C LEU A 106 24.02 3.96 -32.80
N ILE A 107 23.06 4.28 -33.67
CA ILE A 107 23.28 4.47 -35.11
C ILE A 107 23.05 5.96 -35.41
N ALA A 108 24.14 6.69 -35.60
CA ALA A 108 24.13 8.13 -35.83
C ALA A 108 24.14 8.43 -37.34
N GLU A 109 23.18 9.23 -37.82
CA GLU A 109 23.14 9.65 -39.24
C GLU A 109 24.28 10.64 -39.59
N SER A 110 24.81 11.38 -38.62
CA SER A 110 25.89 12.35 -38.78
C SER A 110 27.16 11.94 -38.04
N GLU A 111 28.33 12.25 -38.59
CA GLU A 111 29.65 12.05 -37.96
C GLU A 111 30.01 13.19 -36.99
N ASP A 112 29.02 13.72 -36.27
CA ASP A 112 29.24 14.80 -35.30
C ASP A 112 29.93 14.23 -34.06
N GLN A 113 31.23 14.53 -33.93
CA GLN A 113 32.08 14.02 -32.87
C GLN A 113 31.60 14.47 -31.48
N GLU A 114 31.15 15.72 -31.33
CA GLU A 114 30.71 16.25 -30.03
C GLU A 114 29.48 15.51 -29.54
N LEU A 115 28.58 15.13 -30.46
CA LEU A 115 27.37 14.38 -30.13
C LEU A 115 27.68 12.93 -29.74
N LEU A 116 28.64 12.28 -30.42
CA LEU A 116 29.06 10.91 -30.10
C LEU A 116 29.74 10.86 -28.72
N GLU A 117 30.58 11.85 -28.40
CA GLU A 117 31.21 11.97 -27.07
C GLU A 117 30.15 12.13 -25.97
N ARG A 118 29.16 13.01 -26.17
CA ARG A 118 28.04 13.18 -25.23
C ARG A 118 27.19 11.93 -25.06
N ALA A 119 27.01 11.14 -26.12
CA ALA A 119 26.28 9.88 -26.05
C ALA A 119 27.04 8.83 -25.25
N LEU A 120 28.36 8.73 -25.41
CA LEU A 120 29.21 7.88 -24.59
C LEU A 120 29.16 8.29 -23.11
N ASP A 121 29.26 9.59 -22.81
CA ASP A 121 29.14 10.12 -21.45
C ASP A 121 27.77 9.83 -20.81
N ALA A 122 26.71 9.77 -21.62
CA ALA A 122 25.37 9.39 -21.19
C ALA A 122 25.18 7.88 -20.98
N GLY A 123 26.17 7.05 -21.34
CA GLY A 123 26.13 5.60 -21.13
C GLY A 123 25.74 4.77 -22.36
N VAL A 124 25.92 5.29 -23.58
CA VAL A 124 25.89 4.46 -24.80
C VAL A 124 27.14 3.56 -24.84
N ASP A 125 26.96 2.27 -25.11
CA ASP A 125 28.06 1.30 -25.11
C ASP A 125 28.83 1.24 -26.44
N ASP A 126 28.15 1.47 -27.55
CA ASP A 126 28.72 1.35 -28.89
C ASP A 126 27.99 2.23 -29.90
N PHE A 127 28.67 2.61 -30.99
CA PHE A 127 28.07 3.43 -32.04
C PHE A 127 28.52 3.03 -33.45
N ILE A 128 27.63 3.28 -34.43
CA ILE A 128 27.89 3.23 -35.86
C ILE A 128 27.60 4.62 -36.43
N SER A 129 28.54 5.16 -37.19
CA SER A 129 28.40 6.44 -37.86
C SER A 129 27.99 6.25 -39.32
N GLY A 130 27.01 7.03 -39.77
CA GLY A 130 26.46 6.95 -41.12
C GLY A 130 25.50 5.77 -41.32
N MET A 131 25.34 5.35 -42.58
CA MET A 131 24.47 4.21 -42.92
C MET A 131 25.22 2.89 -42.72
N PRO A 132 24.78 2.01 -41.79
CA PRO A 132 25.47 0.76 -41.54
C PRO A 132 25.36 -0.19 -42.74
N SER A 133 26.46 -0.85 -43.08
CA SER A 133 26.40 -2.05 -43.93
C SER A 133 25.78 -3.22 -43.15
N ASP A 134 25.18 -4.18 -43.86
CA ASP A 134 24.58 -5.36 -43.20
C ASP A 134 25.62 -6.14 -42.38
N SER A 135 26.84 -6.28 -42.91
CA SER A 135 27.96 -6.93 -42.22
C SER A 135 28.36 -6.20 -40.93
N GLU A 136 28.48 -4.87 -40.98
CA GLU A 136 28.81 -4.07 -39.80
C GLU A 136 27.71 -4.16 -38.74
N LEU A 137 26.45 -4.00 -39.14
CA LEU A 137 25.30 -4.13 -38.23
C LEU A 137 25.27 -5.50 -37.55
N ILE A 138 25.43 -6.58 -38.32
CA ILE A 138 25.45 -7.96 -37.78
C ILE A 138 26.59 -8.13 -36.77
N LEU A 139 27.79 -7.65 -37.08
CA LEU A 139 28.96 -7.80 -36.21
C LEU A 139 28.78 -7.02 -34.90
N ARG A 140 28.34 -5.76 -34.97
CA ARG A 140 28.10 -4.90 -33.81
C ARG A 140 26.97 -5.45 -32.94
N VAL A 141 25.88 -5.92 -33.54
CA VAL A 141 24.77 -6.55 -32.81
C VAL A 141 25.22 -7.87 -32.17
N LYS A 142 25.98 -8.73 -32.86
CA LYS A 142 26.51 -9.97 -32.26
C LYS A 142 27.44 -9.68 -31.07
N MET A 143 28.27 -8.64 -31.17
CA MET A 143 29.14 -8.20 -30.10
C MET A 143 28.31 -7.69 -28.91
N GLY A 144 27.37 -6.78 -29.15
CA GLY A 144 26.51 -6.22 -28.12
C GLY A 144 25.63 -7.25 -27.42
N LEU A 145 25.06 -8.22 -28.16
CA LEU A 145 24.31 -9.33 -27.56
C LEU A 145 25.19 -10.22 -26.67
N ARG A 146 26.46 -10.45 -27.04
CA ARG A 146 27.42 -11.17 -26.19
C ARG A 146 27.73 -10.37 -24.92
N CYS A 147 27.95 -9.06 -25.05
CA CYS A 147 28.18 -8.17 -23.91
C CYS A 147 26.95 -8.12 -22.98
N ALA A 148 25.74 -7.98 -23.52
CA ALA A 148 24.49 -8.00 -22.76
C ALA A 148 24.30 -9.34 -22.00
N ALA A 149 24.55 -10.48 -22.66
CA ALA A 149 24.53 -11.79 -22.00
C ALA A 149 25.60 -11.93 -20.91
N GLN A 150 26.79 -11.34 -21.11
CA GLN A 150 27.85 -11.33 -20.11
C GLN A 150 27.51 -10.41 -18.93
N ASN A 151 26.91 -9.24 -19.17
CA ASN A 151 26.45 -8.35 -18.12
C ASN A 151 25.37 -9.02 -17.27
N GLU A 152 24.40 -9.70 -17.90
CA GLU A 152 23.38 -10.48 -17.19
C GLU A 152 24.01 -11.59 -16.34
N ARG A 153 25.02 -12.31 -16.86
CA ARG A 153 25.75 -13.34 -16.08
C ARG A 153 26.60 -12.75 -14.97
N ARG A 154 27.31 -11.66 -15.24
CA ARG A 154 28.32 -11.07 -14.33
C ARG A 154 27.65 -10.30 -13.21
N PHE A 155 26.65 -9.48 -13.50
CA PHE A 155 25.89 -8.78 -12.47
C PHE A 155 24.72 -9.60 -11.92
N GLY A 156 24.24 -10.61 -12.64
CA GLY A 156 23.41 -11.67 -12.06
C GLY A 156 24.17 -12.54 -11.05
N ALA A 157 25.49 -12.71 -11.23
CA ALA A 157 26.38 -13.40 -10.30
C ALA A 157 26.97 -12.49 -9.21
N VAL A 158 27.21 -11.20 -9.46
CA VAL A 158 27.62 -10.24 -8.41
C VAL A 158 26.46 -9.90 -7.47
N ASN A 159 25.21 -10.09 -7.93
CA ASN A 159 24.02 -10.15 -7.09
C ASN A 159 23.65 -11.57 -6.64
N ALA A 160 24.50 -12.59 -6.92
CA ALA A 160 24.42 -13.85 -6.20
C ALA A 160 25.03 -13.60 -4.82
N PRO A 161 24.31 -13.83 -3.71
CA PRO A 161 24.83 -13.53 -2.40
C PRO A 161 26.04 -14.42 -2.14
N ALA A 162 27.19 -13.80 -1.84
CA ALA A 162 28.21 -14.46 -1.04
C ALA A 162 27.54 -14.94 0.25
N GLU A 163 27.83 -16.18 0.64
CA GLU A 163 27.45 -16.75 1.92
C GLU A 163 27.82 -15.77 3.06
N ARG A 164 26.83 -15.02 3.54
CA ARG A 164 26.81 -14.45 4.86
C ARG A 164 25.51 -14.93 5.47
N GLU A 165 25.63 -15.53 6.65
CA GLU A 165 24.52 -15.86 7.53
C GLU A 165 23.69 -14.60 7.81
N GLU A 166 22.71 -14.32 6.96
CA GLU A 166 21.60 -13.45 7.27
C GLU A 166 20.33 -14.30 7.14
N THR A 167 19.69 -14.47 8.29
CA THR A 167 18.36 -15.06 8.48
C THR A 167 17.40 -14.72 7.33
N PRO A 168 16.58 -15.67 6.86
CA PRO A 168 15.84 -15.54 5.61
C PRO A 168 14.87 -14.36 5.66
N ALA A 169 15.17 -13.28 4.93
CA ALA A 169 14.21 -12.22 4.66
C ALA A 169 13.16 -12.73 3.67
N MET A 170 12.01 -13.18 4.20
CA MET A 170 10.88 -13.74 3.46
C MET A 170 10.32 -12.77 2.39
N PRO A 171 10.43 -13.07 1.09
CA PRO A 171 9.62 -12.41 0.07
C PRO A 171 8.27 -13.15 0.02
N GLY A 172 7.39 -12.81 0.94
CA GLY A 172 6.07 -13.43 1.05
C GLY A 172 5.24 -12.92 2.21
N LEU A 173 5.87 -12.57 3.33
CA LEU A 173 5.15 -12.16 4.55
C LEU A 173 4.59 -10.74 4.49
N LEU A 174 5.27 -9.78 3.84
CA LEU A 174 4.82 -8.38 3.80
C LEU A 174 3.72 -8.14 2.76
N ALA A 175 3.80 -8.72 1.56
CA ALA A 175 2.75 -8.57 0.55
C ALA A 175 1.50 -9.40 0.90
N ALA A 176 1.68 -10.63 1.41
CA ALA A 176 0.59 -11.37 2.04
C ALA A 176 0.09 -10.65 3.29
N GLY A 177 0.99 -10.08 4.09
CA GLY A 177 0.68 -9.29 5.28
C GLY A 177 -0.14 -8.05 4.99
N ILE A 178 0.10 -7.33 3.89
CA ILE A 178 -0.71 -6.17 3.47
C ILE A 178 -2.10 -6.62 3.00
N LYS A 179 -2.20 -7.75 2.29
CA LYS A 179 -3.49 -8.31 1.85
C LYS A 179 -4.31 -8.85 3.03
N VAL A 180 -3.66 -9.58 3.93
CA VAL A 180 -4.24 -10.09 5.18
C VAL A 180 -4.62 -8.93 6.09
N ALA A 181 -3.74 -7.94 6.28
CA ALA A 181 -4.05 -6.74 7.04
C ALA A 181 -5.24 -5.98 6.45
N GLY A 182 -5.32 -5.84 5.12
CA GLY A 182 -6.48 -5.23 4.47
C GLY A 182 -7.79 -5.97 4.77
N ASN A 183 -7.80 -7.29 4.67
CA ASN A 183 -8.97 -8.12 4.97
C ASN A 183 -9.31 -8.15 6.46
N VAL A 184 -8.29 -8.15 7.33
CA VAL A 184 -8.46 -8.07 8.79
C VAL A 184 -9.03 -6.71 9.19
N ILE A 185 -8.50 -5.61 8.66
CA ILE A 185 -9.02 -4.25 8.89
C ILE A 185 -10.46 -4.15 8.43
N PHE A 186 -10.78 -4.69 7.25
CA PHE A 186 -12.14 -4.75 6.74
C PHE A 186 -13.07 -5.55 7.67
N GLY A 187 -12.64 -6.75 8.07
CA GLY A 187 -13.41 -7.59 9.00
C GLY A 187 -13.63 -6.92 10.36
N VAL A 188 -12.61 -6.27 10.91
CA VAL A 188 -12.70 -5.50 12.16
C VAL A 188 -13.67 -4.32 12.01
N LEU A 189 -13.63 -3.62 10.88
CA LEU A 189 -14.51 -2.50 10.61
C LEU A 189 -15.98 -2.94 10.47
N VAL A 190 -16.24 -4.06 9.78
CA VAL A 190 -17.58 -4.66 9.69
C VAL A 190 -18.06 -5.15 11.05
N LEU A 191 -17.20 -5.81 11.83
CA LEU A 191 -17.52 -6.23 13.19
C LEU A 191 -17.84 -5.03 14.09
N PHE A 192 -17.05 -3.96 14.02
CA PHE A 192 -17.29 -2.72 14.74
C PHE A 192 -18.65 -2.11 14.39
N MET A 193 -19.00 -2.07 13.09
CA MET A 193 -20.32 -1.59 12.65
C MET A 193 -21.46 -2.48 13.19
N ALA A 194 -21.29 -3.81 13.19
CA ALA A 194 -22.29 -4.74 13.70
C ALA A 194 -22.50 -4.59 15.21
N VAL A 195 -21.40 -4.47 15.98
CA VAL A 195 -21.43 -4.24 17.42
C VAL A 195 -22.09 -2.89 17.74
N MET A 196 -21.71 -1.83 17.04
CA MET A 196 -22.31 -0.50 17.20
C MET A 196 -23.82 -0.55 16.91
N ALA A 197 -24.23 -1.20 15.81
CA ALA A 197 -25.63 -1.36 15.46
C ALA A 197 -26.40 -2.14 16.53
N PHE A 198 -25.81 -3.21 17.06
CA PHE A 198 -26.40 -3.98 18.16
C PHE A 198 -26.61 -3.11 19.41
N PHE A 199 -25.62 -2.34 19.84
CA PHE A 199 -25.76 -1.46 21.01
C PHE A 199 -26.79 -0.35 20.79
N LEU A 200 -26.90 0.20 19.59
CA LEU A 200 -27.91 1.21 19.26
C LEU A 200 -29.33 0.63 19.29
N VAL A 201 -29.49 -0.61 18.82
CA VAL A 201 -30.75 -1.33 18.87
C VAL A 201 -31.11 -1.63 20.32
N GLN A 202 -30.19 -2.20 21.10
CA GLN A 202 -30.41 -2.50 22.51
C GLN A 202 -30.73 -1.24 23.33
N SER A 203 -30.02 -0.14 23.11
CA SER A 203 -30.30 1.13 23.79
C SER A 203 -31.72 1.65 23.53
N LYS A 204 -32.31 1.37 22.37
CA LYS A 204 -33.71 1.73 22.10
C LYS A 204 -34.72 0.79 22.77
N TYR A 205 -34.38 -0.47 22.98
CA TYR A 205 -35.30 -1.45 23.57
C TYR A 205 -35.24 -1.48 25.09
N SER A 206 -34.07 -1.26 25.70
CA SER A 206 -33.88 -1.47 27.14
C SER A 206 -34.21 -0.26 28.00
N GLY A 207 -34.19 0.98 27.48
CA GLY A 207 -34.48 2.20 28.26
C GLY A 207 -33.53 2.49 29.43
N GLU A 208 -32.69 1.53 29.80
CA GLU A 208 -31.70 1.59 30.87
C GLU A 208 -30.33 1.99 30.33
N VAL A 209 -29.55 2.65 31.19
CA VAL A 209 -28.15 3.01 30.92
C VAL A 209 -27.38 1.73 30.61
N PRO A 210 -26.60 1.65 29.51
CA PRO A 210 -25.90 0.43 29.12
C PRO A 210 -24.96 0.00 30.25
N SER A 211 -25.33 -1.06 30.98
CA SER A 211 -24.46 -1.68 31.96
C SER A 211 -23.56 -2.67 31.24
N VAL A 212 -22.25 -2.44 31.32
CA VAL A 212 -21.25 -3.26 30.65
C VAL A 212 -20.42 -3.91 31.75
N PHE A 213 -20.54 -5.24 31.91
CA PHE A 213 -19.84 -6.02 32.93
C PHE A 213 -20.02 -5.53 34.38
N GLY A 214 -21.21 -5.02 34.73
CA GLY A 214 -21.52 -4.53 36.08
C GLY A 214 -21.07 -3.08 36.36
N TYR A 215 -20.50 -2.40 35.37
CA TYR A 215 -20.23 -0.96 35.43
C TYR A 215 -21.40 -0.16 34.85
N ARG A 216 -21.73 0.94 35.52
CA ARG A 216 -22.61 1.99 35.04
C ARG A 216 -21.75 3.11 34.46
N VAL A 217 -22.16 3.62 33.31
CA VAL A 217 -21.40 4.60 32.53
C VAL A 217 -22.10 5.94 32.63
N TYR A 218 -21.42 6.95 33.17
CA TYR A 218 -21.97 8.30 33.31
C TYR A 218 -21.08 9.33 32.63
N MET A 219 -21.71 10.36 32.06
CA MET A 219 -21.02 11.50 31.47
C MET A 219 -20.84 12.60 32.52
N VAL A 220 -19.63 13.15 32.61
CA VAL A 220 -19.31 14.29 33.48
C VAL A 220 -19.84 15.57 32.82
N LEU A 221 -20.81 16.21 33.45
CA LEU A 221 -21.50 17.39 32.91
C LEU A 221 -20.92 18.73 33.39
N SER A 222 -20.16 18.73 34.49
CA SER A 222 -19.60 19.93 35.11
C SER A 222 -18.10 19.79 35.34
N GLY A 223 -17.42 20.93 35.58
CA GLY A 223 -15.99 20.96 35.87
C GLY A 223 -15.61 20.77 37.34
N SER A 224 -16.53 20.32 38.21
CA SER A 224 -16.27 20.23 39.66
C SER A 224 -15.19 19.23 40.03
N MET A 225 -14.92 18.26 39.15
CA MET A 225 -13.88 17.24 39.33
C MET A 225 -12.57 17.54 38.60
N SER A 226 -12.41 18.72 38.00
CA SER A 226 -11.13 19.11 37.38
C SER A 226 -10.05 19.31 38.47
N PRO A 227 -8.79 18.88 38.27
CA PRO A 227 -8.20 18.30 37.05
C PRO A 227 -8.34 16.77 36.91
N THR A 228 -8.97 16.10 37.88
CA THR A 228 -9.09 14.62 37.85
C THR A 228 -9.99 14.15 36.70
N PHE A 229 -11.13 14.79 36.53
CA PHE A 229 -12.05 14.57 35.39
C PHE A 229 -12.39 15.90 34.73
N ASP A 230 -12.17 15.97 33.43
CA ASP A 230 -12.63 17.09 32.62
C ASP A 230 -14.10 16.93 32.24
N THR A 231 -14.79 18.05 32.04
CA THR A 231 -16.14 18.07 31.46
C THR A 231 -16.18 17.28 30.15
N GLY A 232 -17.22 16.46 29.95
CA GLY A 232 -17.33 15.59 28.78
C GLY A 232 -16.51 14.29 28.87
N SER A 233 -15.85 14.04 29.99
CA SER A 233 -15.31 12.70 30.31
C SER A 233 -16.43 11.72 30.59
N VAL A 234 -16.16 10.44 30.39
CA VAL A 234 -17.02 9.34 30.84
C VAL A 234 -16.38 8.68 32.04
N VAL A 235 -17.16 8.43 33.09
CA VAL A 235 -16.73 7.70 34.29
C VAL A 235 -17.39 6.32 34.35
N PHE A 236 -16.60 5.33 34.77
CA PHE A 236 -17.06 3.97 34.99
C PHE A 236 -17.28 3.76 36.47
N VAL A 237 -18.56 3.62 36.85
CA VAL A 237 -19.00 3.50 38.24
C VAL A 237 -19.44 2.07 38.50
N ARG A 238 -18.89 1.43 39.52
CA ARG A 238 -19.34 0.11 39.96
C ARG A 238 -20.07 0.22 41.29
N PRO A 239 -21.29 -0.34 41.41
CA PRO A 239 -21.93 -0.52 42.70
C PRO A 239 -21.05 -1.40 43.59
N GLU A 240 -20.68 -0.87 44.75
CA GLU A 240 -19.84 -1.54 45.74
C GLU A 240 -20.47 -1.34 47.13
N ASP A 241 -20.14 -2.21 48.08
CA ASP A 241 -20.56 -2.06 49.47
C ASP A 241 -20.04 -0.72 50.03
N PRO A 242 -20.91 0.19 50.50
CA PRO A 242 -20.46 1.46 51.07
C PRO A 242 -19.42 1.28 52.20
N ALA A 243 -19.44 0.16 52.93
CA ALA A 243 -18.50 -0.09 54.02
C ALA A 243 -17.03 -0.21 53.57
N ILE A 244 -16.78 -0.48 52.28
CA ILE A 244 -15.40 -0.57 51.75
C ILE A 244 -14.87 0.76 51.21
N ILE A 245 -15.72 1.79 51.11
CA ILE A 245 -15.37 3.13 50.61
C ILE A 245 -14.52 3.85 51.66
N ARG A 246 -13.42 4.44 51.21
CA ARG A 246 -12.44 5.11 52.08
C ARG A 246 -12.23 6.56 51.65
N LYS A 247 -11.67 7.33 52.57
CA LYS A 247 -11.14 8.67 52.26
C LYS A 247 -10.20 8.60 51.06
N GLY A 248 -10.44 9.48 50.10
CA GLY A 248 -9.70 9.57 48.83
C GLY A 248 -10.40 8.90 47.64
N ASP A 249 -11.34 7.98 47.88
CA ASP A 249 -12.16 7.38 46.82
C ASP A 249 -13.07 8.43 46.16
N ILE A 250 -13.44 8.20 44.91
CA ILE A 250 -14.39 9.04 44.19
C ILE A 250 -15.67 8.25 44.01
N ILE A 251 -16.78 8.83 44.45
CA ILE A 251 -18.09 8.16 44.47
C ILE A 251 -19.10 8.95 43.65
N THR A 252 -20.02 8.22 43.02
CA THR A 252 -21.22 8.80 42.41
C THR A 252 -22.39 8.53 43.34
N PHE A 253 -23.17 9.56 43.63
CA PHE A 253 -24.31 9.50 44.56
C PHE A 253 -25.48 10.35 44.06
N SER A 254 -26.69 10.04 44.52
CA SER A 254 -27.88 10.85 44.29
C SER A 254 -28.03 11.92 45.36
N GLY A 255 -28.36 13.15 44.95
CA GLY A 255 -28.72 14.21 45.89
C GLY A 255 -30.00 13.88 46.66
N GLU A 256 -30.08 14.31 47.91
CA GLU A 256 -31.25 14.09 48.76
C GLU A 256 -32.52 14.69 48.12
N GLY A 257 -33.47 13.84 47.71
CA GLY A 257 -34.71 14.26 47.04
C GLY A 257 -34.55 14.63 45.56
N SER A 258 -33.42 14.29 44.91
CA SER A 258 -33.21 14.52 43.48
C SER A 258 -32.65 13.30 42.78
N ASP A 259 -33.11 13.03 41.56
CA ASP A 259 -32.52 12.01 40.68
C ASP A 259 -31.21 12.48 40.02
N MET A 260 -30.71 13.68 40.38
CA MET A 260 -29.45 14.19 39.87
C MET A 260 -28.27 13.49 40.54
N LEU A 261 -27.44 12.88 39.71
CA LEU A 261 -26.22 12.18 40.14
C LEU A 261 -25.05 13.16 40.20
N THR A 262 -24.36 13.16 41.34
CA THR A 262 -23.15 13.95 41.58
C THR A 262 -21.98 13.01 41.80
N THR A 263 -20.81 13.36 41.27
CA THR A 263 -19.58 12.55 41.42
C THR A 263 -18.51 13.40 42.08
N HIS A 264 -18.12 13.09 43.31
CA HIS A 264 -17.14 13.86 44.10
C HIS A 264 -16.20 12.93 44.90
N ARG A 265 -15.09 13.48 45.39
CA ARG A 265 -14.10 12.75 46.19
C ARG A 265 -14.50 12.73 47.66
N VAL A 266 -14.41 11.56 48.29
CA VAL A 266 -14.60 11.39 49.73
C VAL A 266 -13.43 12.03 50.47
N VAL A 267 -13.69 13.06 51.26
CA VAL A 267 -12.69 13.74 52.09
C VAL A 267 -12.72 13.26 53.54
N ASP A 268 -13.84 12.70 53.99
CA ASP A 268 -13.99 12.10 55.31
C ASP A 268 -15.09 11.03 55.34
N VAL A 269 -14.98 10.08 56.27
CA VAL A 269 -15.95 8.99 56.48
C VAL A 269 -16.42 9.02 57.93
N GLN A 270 -17.71 9.27 58.13
CA GLN A 270 -18.33 9.39 59.46
C GLN A 270 -19.20 8.16 59.74
N ASN A 271 -19.11 7.64 60.97
CA ASN A 271 -19.82 6.43 61.39
C ASN A 271 -20.63 6.61 62.69
N GLU A 272 -20.67 7.81 63.26
CA GLU A 272 -21.26 8.06 64.58
C GLU A 272 -22.80 7.95 64.60
N GLU A 273 -23.46 8.30 63.49
CA GLU A 273 -24.94 8.26 63.34
C GLU A 273 -25.36 7.49 62.07
N GLY A 274 -24.61 6.43 61.75
CA GLY A 274 -24.69 5.72 60.49
C GLY A 274 -23.60 6.16 59.50
N LEU A 275 -23.28 5.29 58.54
CA LEU A 275 -22.23 5.50 57.57
C LEU A 275 -22.60 6.64 56.61
N LYS A 276 -21.84 7.74 56.71
CA LYS A 276 -22.00 8.95 55.91
C LYS A 276 -20.64 9.38 55.34
N PHE A 277 -20.65 9.98 54.17
CA PHE A 277 -19.45 10.44 53.48
C PHE A 277 -19.48 11.97 53.34
N ILE A 278 -18.41 12.64 53.76
CA ILE A 278 -18.19 14.03 53.37
C ILE A 278 -17.48 14.00 52.02
N THR A 279 -18.09 14.64 51.03
CA THR A 279 -17.56 14.71 49.67
C THR A 279 -17.14 16.13 49.31
N ARG A 280 -16.21 16.25 48.37
CA ARG A 280 -15.82 17.53 47.76
C ARG A 280 -15.42 17.32 46.30
N GLY A 281 -15.87 18.20 45.42
CA GLY A 281 -15.36 18.27 44.05
C GLY A 281 -13.90 18.73 44.06
N ASP A 282 -13.04 18.10 43.26
CA ASP A 282 -11.60 18.41 43.24
C ASP A 282 -11.28 19.88 42.85
N ALA A 283 -12.17 20.54 42.10
CA ALA A 283 -12.05 21.95 41.74
C ALA A 283 -12.63 22.90 42.82
N ASN A 284 -13.31 22.37 43.83
CA ASN A 284 -13.98 23.17 44.86
C ASN A 284 -13.07 23.35 46.09
N ASN A 285 -13.12 24.53 46.71
CA ASN A 285 -12.36 24.84 47.93
C ASN A 285 -13.10 24.51 49.23
N VAL A 286 -14.38 24.15 49.14
CA VAL A 286 -15.27 23.91 50.28
C VAL A 286 -15.90 22.53 50.12
N ASP A 287 -16.07 21.83 51.24
CA ASP A 287 -16.73 20.52 51.27
C ASP A 287 -18.23 20.67 50.95
N ASP A 288 -18.83 19.60 50.43
CA ASP A 288 -20.25 19.61 50.14
C ASP A 288 -21.06 19.81 51.43
N PRO A 289 -22.11 20.65 51.42
CA PRO A 289 -22.78 21.11 52.65
C PRO A 289 -23.55 20.02 53.38
N LYS A 290 -23.86 18.91 52.70
CA LYS A 290 -24.60 17.77 53.26
C LYS A 290 -23.77 16.50 53.14
N PRO A 291 -23.49 15.79 54.24
CA PRO A 291 -22.91 14.45 54.18
C PRO A 291 -23.82 13.51 53.40
N VAL A 292 -23.22 12.66 52.57
CA VAL A 292 -23.91 11.68 51.72
C VAL A 292 -24.16 10.40 52.52
N PRO A 293 -25.43 10.01 52.76
CA PRO A 293 -25.76 8.73 53.39
C PRO A 293 -25.33 7.55 52.52
N ALA A 294 -24.92 6.43 53.14
CA ALA A 294 -24.53 5.22 52.42
C ALA A 294 -25.57 4.70 51.40
N GLU A 295 -26.86 4.88 51.70
CA GLU A 295 -27.99 4.50 50.84
C GLU A 295 -28.06 5.30 49.53
N ASN A 296 -27.52 6.53 49.50
CA ASN A 296 -27.54 7.39 48.32
C ASN A 296 -26.32 7.13 47.41
N VAL A 297 -25.38 6.28 47.82
CA VAL A 297 -24.21 5.94 47.03
C VAL A 297 -24.59 4.99 45.91
N VAL A 298 -24.42 5.45 44.66
CA VAL A 298 -24.64 4.63 43.46
C VAL A 298 -23.48 3.67 43.22
N GLY A 299 -22.26 4.12 43.54
CA GLY A 299 -21.06 3.30 43.44
C GLY A 299 -19.78 4.11 43.44
N ARG A 300 -18.65 3.39 43.37
CA ARG A 300 -17.32 3.97 43.30
C ARG A 300 -16.84 4.06 41.84
N VAL A 301 -16.10 5.12 41.52
CA VAL A 301 -15.49 5.32 40.21
C VAL A 301 -14.18 4.52 40.14
N HIS A 302 -14.04 3.65 39.15
CA HIS A 302 -12.82 2.85 38.93
C HIS A 302 -11.94 3.39 37.80
N GLY A 303 -12.48 4.26 36.97
CA GLY A 303 -11.75 4.87 35.87
C GLY A 303 -12.57 5.89 35.11
N SER A 304 -11.87 6.65 34.27
CA SER A 304 -12.47 7.63 33.38
C SER A 304 -11.82 7.55 32.00
N LEU A 305 -12.59 7.91 30.98
CA LEU A 305 -12.08 8.12 29.63
C LEU A 305 -12.38 9.56 29.19
N PRO A 306 -11.35 10.41 29.00
CA PRO A 306 -11.56 11.78 28.57
C PRO A 306 -12.15 11.80 27.16
N TYR A 307 -12.93 12.84 26.86
CA TYR A 307 -13.58 13.11 25.57
C TYR A 307 -14.62 12.10 25.06
N LEU A 308 -14.71 10.90 25.65
CA LEU A 308 -15.66 9.86 25.22
C LEU A 308 -17.12 10.35 25.34
N GLY A 309 -17.41 11.22 26.30
CA GLY A 309 -18.75 11.78 26.49
C GLY A 309 -19.19 12.63 25.30
N TYR A 310 -18.27 13.39 24.69
CA TYR A 310 -18.56 14.13 23.47
C TYR A 310 -18.86 13.21 22.29
N LEU A 311 -18.13 12.09 22.15
CA LEU A 311 -18.39 11.10 21.11
C LEU A 311 -19.75 10.42 21.31
N MET A 312 -20.08 10.01 22.54
CA MET A 312 -21.38 9.41 22.87
C MET A 312 -22.53 10.40 22.63
N GLY A 313 -22.38 11.65 23.08
CA GLY A 313 -23.35 12.71 22.83
C GLY A 313 -23.54 12.98 21.33
N PHE A 314 -22.47 13.00 20.55
CA PHE A 314 -22.54 13.13 19.10
C PHE A 314 -23.26 11.93 18.45
N ALA A 315 -22.95 10.71 18.86
CA ALA A 315 -23.56 9.48 18.34
C ALA A 315 -25.07 9.38 18.63
N GLN A 316 -25.55 10.00 19.71
CA GLN A 316 -26.98 10.11 20.02
C GLN A 316 -27.73 11.08 19.11
N THR A 317 -27.04 12.00 18.42
CA THR A 317 -27.68 12.91 17.47
C THR A 317 -28.01 12.19 16.15
N ARG A 318 -29.13 12.54 15.50
CA ARG A 318 -29.46 11.97 14.16
C ARG A 318 -28.34 12.16 13.15
N ARG A 319 -27.70 13.34 13.15
CA ARG A 319 -26.60 13.66 12.24
C ARG A 319 -25.37 12.82 12.56
N GLY A 320 -24.97 12.75 13.83
CA GLY A 320 -23.80 11.98 14.23
C GLY A 320 -23.96 10.49 13.99
N LEU A 321 -25.16 9.94 14.22
CA LEU A 321 -25.48 8.58 13.84
C LEU A 321 -25.33 8.33 12.34
N ILE A 322 -25.88 9.21 11.49
CA ILE A 322 -25.73 9.11 10.03
C ILE A 322 -24.25 9.11 9.65
N PHE A 323 -23.45 10.04 10.16
CA PHE A 323 -22.02 10.10 9.83
C PHE A 323 -21.25 8.86 10.29
N LEU A 324 -21.52 8.38 11.51
CA LEU A 324 -20.83 7.25 12.12
C LEU A 324 -21.12 5.91 11.41
N VAL A 325 -22.26 5.80 10.72
CA VAL A 325 -22.61 4.62 9.91
C VAL A 325 -22.21 4.83 8.43
N PHE A 326 -22.49 6.00 7.88
CA PHE A 326 -22.31 6.30 6.45
C PHE A 326 -20.83 6.31 6.05
N ILE A 327 -19.95 6.95 6.82
CA ILE A 327 -18.53 7.05 6.47
C ILE A 327 -17.88 5.65 6.41
N PRO A 328 -17.98 4.80 7.44
CA PRO A 328 -17.46 3.42 7.37
C PRO A 328 -18.11 2.61 6.25
N GLY A 329 -19.43 2.76 6.04
CA GLY A 329 -20.14 2.07 4.96
C GLY A 329 -19.63 2.44 3.57
N VAL A 330 -19.36 3.73 3.31
CA VAL A 330 -18.76 4.19 2.05
C VAL A 330 -17.33 3.66 1.90
N LEU A 331 -16.53 3.63 2.96
CA LEU A 331 -15.18 3.07 2.92
C LEU A 331 -15.18 1.57 2.56
N VAL A 332 -16.12 0.81 3.11
CA VAL A 332 -16.36 -0.61 2.76
C VAL A 332 -16.69 -0.74 1.28
N ILE A 333 -17.64 0.06 0.78
CA ILE A 333 -18.06 0.04 -0.63
C ILE A 333 -16.88 0.39 -1.54
N LEU A 334 -16.10 1.43 -1.23
CA LEU A 334 -14.94 1.82 -2.03
C LEU A 334 -13.86 0.73 -2.03
N PHE A 335 -13.65 0.04 -0.91
CA PHE A 335 -12.72 -1.08 -0.80
C PHE A 335 -13.17 -2.25 -1.68
N GLU A 336 -14.45 -2.61 -1.64
CA GLU A 336 -15.04 -3.65 -2.48
C GLU A 336 -14.98 -3.29 -3.97
N LEU A 337 -15.33 -2.05 -4.33
CA LEU A 337 -15.22 -1.58 -5.72
C LEU A 337 -13.79 -1.72 -6.25
N ARG A 338 -12.79 -1.32 -5.46
CA ARG A 338 -11.38 -1.49 -5.84
C ARG A 338 -11.02 -2.96 -6.05
N ASN A 339 -11.51 -3.86 -5.19
CA ASN A 339 -11.28 -5.29 -5.33
C ASN A 339 -11.97 -5.85 -6.59
N ILE A 340 -13.22 -5.46 -6.86
CA ILE A 340 -13.98 -5.85 -8.05
C ILE A 340 -13.29 -5.39 -9.33
N PHE A 341 -12.83 -4.13 -9.40
CA PHE A 341 -12.10 -3.62 -10.56
C PHE A 341 -10.80 -4.38 -10.83
N LYS A 342 -10.14 -4.88 -9.77
CA LYS A 342 -8.97 -5.74 -9.89
C LYS A 342 -9.35 -7.09 -10.52
N TYR A 343 -10.40 -7.74 -10.01
CA TYR A 343 -10.89 -9.01 -10.57
C TYR A 343 -11.34 -8.89 -12.03
N MET A 344 -12.05 -7.82 -12.39
CA MET A 344 -12.47 -7.60 -13.79
C MET A 344 -11.28 -7.45 -14.74
N ARG A 345 -10.20 -6.76 -14.32
CA ARG A 345 -8.97 -6.66 -15.14
C ARG A 345 -8.30 -8.01 -15.37
N GLU A 346 -8.33 -8.90 -14.38
CA GLU A 346 -7.78 -10.24 -14.49
C GLU A 346 -8.64 -11.10 -15.46
N THR A 347 -9.97 -11.06 -15.35
CA THR A 347 -10.89 -11.78 -16.26
C THR A 347 -10.85 -11.27 -17.70
N ASP A 348 -10.74 -9.95 -17.92
CA ASP A 348 -10.65 -9.37 -19.26
C ASP A 348 -9.34 -9.73 -19.98
N GLN A 349 -8.26 -9.91 -19.21
CA GLN A 349 -7.01 -10.42 -19.75
C GLN A 349 -7.16 -11.87 -20.17
N GLU A 350 -7.73 -12.73 -19.32
CA GLU A 350 -7.96 -14.15 -19.63
C GLU A 350 -8.84 -14.34 -20.87
N ARG A 351 -9.92 -13.56 -21.00
CA ARG A 351 -10.82 -13.60 -22.18
C ARG A 351 -10.15 -13.17 -23.48
N LYS A 352 -9.22 -12.22 -23.44
CA LYS A 352 -8.47 -11.78 -24.63
C LYS A 352 -7.44 -12.84 -25.04
N THR A 353 -6.70 -13.40 -24.09
CA THR A 353 -5.79 -14.53 -24.36
C THR A 353 -6.50 -15.80 -24.83
N GLY A 354 -7.75 -16.04 -24.40
CA GLY A 354 -8.55 -17.18 -24.86
C GLY A 354 -9.08 -17.03 -26.29
N ARG A 355 -9.51 -15.82 -26.70
CA ARG A 355 -9.97 -15.55 -28.08
C ARG A 355 -8.84 -15.63 -29.10
N ASP A 356 -7.66 -15.09 -28.76
CA ASP A 356 -6.52 -15.11 -29.68
C ASP A 356 -5.95 -16.53 -29.90
N GLY A 357 -6.27 -17.48 -29.00
CA GLY A 357 -5.88 -18.89 -29.12
C GLY A 357 -6.83 -19.76 -29.98
N GLU A 358 -8.09 -19.36 -30.14
CA GLU A 358 -9.10 -20.11 -30.92
C GLU A 358 -9.17 -19.68 -32.40
N GLU A 359 -8.70 -18.48 -32.75
CA GLU A 359 -8.88 -17.90 -34.09
C GLU A 359 -7.84 -18.33 -35.15
N ASN A 360 -7.00 -19.34 -34.89
CA ASN A 360 -6.04 -19.85 -35.88
C ASN A 360 -6.32 -21.29 -36.35
N PRO A 361 -7.24 -21.50 -37.31
CA PRO A 361 -7.49 -22.82 -37.89
C PRO A 361 -6.48 -23.22 -38.99
N ALA A 362 -5.40 -22.48 -39.23
CA ALA A 362 -4.51 -22.70 -40.38
C ALA A 362 -3.37 -23.71 -40.19
N LYS A 363 -3.36 -24.52 -39.11
CA LYS A 363 -2.26 -25.48 -38.82
C LYS A 363 -2.67 -26.96 -38.68
N LYS A 364 -3.64 -27.42 -39.48
CA LYS A 364 -3.87 -28.86 -39.68
C LYS A 364 -3.99 -29.20 -41.17
N ALA A 365 -2.85 -29.29 -41.86
CA ALA A 365 -2.77 -30.01 -43.13
C ALA A 365 -2.11 -31.38 -42.85
N PRO A 366 -2.72 -32.51 -43.26
CA PRO A 366 -2.14 -33.84 -43.07
C PRO A 366 -0.94 -34.03 -44.00
N GLN A 367 0.18 -34.50 -43.44
CA GLN A 367 1.38 -34.88 -44.19
C GLN A 367 1.07 -36.07 -45.12
N TYR A 368 1.30 -35.88 -46.41
CA TYR A 368 1.23 -36.92 -47.44
C TYR A 368 2.54 -37.73 -47.42
N MET A 369 2.43 -39.07 -47.31
CA MET A 369 3.57 -40.00 -47.32
C MET A 369 3.60 -40.71 -48.68
N PRO A 370 4.72 -40.75 -49.41
CA PRO A 370 4.78 -41.44 -50.70
C PRO A 370 4.89 -42.96 -50.52
N PRO A 371 4.44 -43.76 -51.51
CA PRO A 371 4.41 -45.21 -51.42
C PRO A 371 5.81 -45.83 -51.60
N PRO A 372 6.07 -47.00 -50.97
CA PRO A 372 7.35 -47.69 -51.09
C PRO A 372 7.46 -48.45 -52.42
N THR A 373 8.64 -48.39 -53.04
CA THR A 373 9.06 -49.19 -54.20
C THR A 373 9.48 -50.60 -53.83
#